data_AF-A0A1Q3BMP4-F1
#
_entry.id   AF-A0A1Q3BMP4-F1
#
_cell.length_a   1.000
_cell.length_b   1.000
_cell.length_c   1.000
_cell.angle_alpha   90.00
_cell.angle_beta   90.00
_cell.angle_gamma   90.00
#
_symmetry.space_group_name_H-M   'P 1'
#
loop_
_entity.id
_entity.type
_entity.pdbx_description
1 polymer ?
#
loop_
_entity_poly.entity_id
_entity_poly.type
_entity_poly.pdbx_seq_one_letter_code
_entity_poly.pdbx_strand_id
1 'polypeptide(L)' 'GWEGTSHYTKKIYAALRNQELNFPHPPDGKYYLVDSGYPSRKGYIGPYRGGRYHLPEFQRGRLPSGPKEIFNHA' A
#
# COMPACT_ATOMS: atom_id res chain seq x y z
N GLY A 1 8.49 -2.36 16.34
CA GLY A 1 7.33 -3.26 16.39
C GLY A 1 6.14 -2.52 15.80
N TRP A 2 5.54 -3.04 14.74
CA TRP A 2 4.44 -2.37 14.05
C TRP A 2 3.09 -2.86 14.60
N GLU A 3 2.75 -2.45 15.82
CA GLU A 3 1.46 -2.81 16.44
C GLU A 3 0.27 -2.04 15.82
N GLY A 4 0.53 -1.02 15.01
CA GLY A 4 -0.51 -0.20 14.35
C GLY A 4 -1.08 -0.77 13.04
N THR A 5 -0.36 -1.64 12.32
CA THR A 5 -0.70 -2.03 10.94
C THR A 5 -2.01 -2.81 10.85
N SER A 6 -2.30 -3.67 11.83
CA SER A 6 -3.56 -4.42 11.88
C SER A 6 -4.79 -3.52 11.97
N HIS A 7 -4.63 -2.34 12.58
CA HIS A 7 -5.72 -1.39 12.79
C HIS A 7 -6.04 -0.60 11.51
N TYR A 8 -5.02 -0.19 10.74
CA TYR A 8 -5.21 0.48 9.46
C TYR A 8 -5.79 -0.45 8.40
N THR A 9 -5.33 -1.70 8.32
CA THR A 9 -5.88 -2.68 7.37
C THR A 9 -7.36 -2.95 7.65
N LYS A 10 -7.75 -3.12 8.93
CA LYS A 10 -9.16 -3.29 9.32
C LYS A 10 -10.02 -2.07 8.98
N LYS A 11 -9.51 -0.85 9.16
CA LYS A 11 -10.20 0.38 8.78
C LYS A 11 -10.41 0.49 7.27
N ILE A 12 -9.39 0.18 6.47
CA ILE A 12 -9.52 0.13 5.01
C ILE A 12 -10.54 -0.93 4.60
N TYR A 13 -10.51 -2.12 5.20
CA TYR A 13 -11.51 -3.16 4.92
C TYR A 13 -12.94 -2.72 5.29
N ALA A 14 -13.11 -2.06 6.44
CA ALA A 14 -14.40 -1.52 6.85
C ALA A 14 -14.89 -0.44 5.87
N ALA A 15 -14.01 0.47 5.46
CA ALA A 15 -14.31 1.52 4.48
C ALA A 15 -14.70 0.96 3.11
N LEU A 16 -14.00 -0.07 2.64
CA LEU A 16 -14.27 -0.71 1.35
C LEU A 16 -15.53 -1.60 1.36
N ARG A 17 -15.98 -2.08 2.52
CA ARG A 17 -17.21 -2.89 2.64
C ARG A 17 -18.43 -2.06 2.96
N ASN A 18 -18.27 -0.90 3.59
CA ASN A 18 -19.39 -0.05 3.93
C ASN A 18 -19.72 0.88 2.75
N GLN A 19 -20.77 0.51 1.99
CA GLN A 19 -21.25 1.30 0.86
C GLN A 19 -21.74 2.70 1.27
N GLU A 20 -22.16 2.89 2.52
CA GLU A 20 -22.60 4.21 3.03
C GLU A 20 -21.43 5.20 3.14
N LEU A 21 -20.19 4.70 3.25
CA LEU A 21 -19.01 5.56 3.29
C LEU A 21 -18.61 6.08 1.90
N ASN A 22 -19.25 5.57 0.83
CA ASN A 22 -19.01 5.94 -0.56
C ASN A 22 -17.51 6.08 -0.88
N PHE A 23 -16.70 5.13 -0.41
CA PHE A 23 -15.26 5.22 -0.50
C PHE A 23 -14.86 5.25 -1.99
N PRO A 24 -14.12 6.27 -2.45
CA PRO A 24 -13.80 6.39 -3.85
C PRO A 24 -12.97 5.18 -4.30
N HIS A 25 -13.38 4.57 -5.40
CA HIS A 25 -12.61 3.50 -6.03
C HIS A 25 -11.75 4.08 -7.15
N PRO A 26 -10.57 3.48 -7.41
CA PRO A 26 -9.74 3.92 -8.51
C PRO A 26 -10.46 3.67 -9.84
N PRO A 27 -10.35 4.58 -10.82
CA PRO A 27 -10.86 4.36 -12.16
C PRO A 27 -10.27 3.10 -12.81
N ASP A 28 -10.92 2.59 -13.85
CA ASP A 28 -10.39 1.44 -14.58
C ASP A 28 -8.97 1.71 -15.12
N GLY A 29 -8.09 0.73 -14.91
CA GLY A 29 -6.66 0.84 -15.25
C GLY A 29 -5.82 1.63 -14.24
N LYS A 30 -6.41 2.16 -13.16
CA LYS A 30 -5.70 2.80 -12.05
C LYS A 30 -5.71 1.92 -10.80
N TYR A 31 -4.74 2.14 -9.93
CA TYR A 31 -4.56 1.38 -8.70
C TYR A 31 -4.23 2.32 -7.55
N TYR A 32 -4.76 2.02 -6.37
CA TYR A 32 -4.27 2.59 -5.13
C TYR A 32 -3.14 1.75 -4.56
N LEU A 33 -2.10 2.42 -4.07
CA LEU A 33 -1.03 1.79 -3.30
C LEU A 33 -1.56 1.55 -1.87
N VAL A 34 -1.55 0.29 -1.43
CA VAL A 34 -2.02 -0.11 -0.11
C VAL A 34 -0.88 -0.65 0.74
N ASP A 35 -1.10 -0.73 2.06
CA ASP A 35 -0.10 -1.32 2.96
C ASP A 35 0.21 -2.79 2.58
N SER A 36 1.45 -3.21 2.81
CA SER A 36 1.95 -4.59 2.72
C SER A 36 1.07 -5.67 3.39
N GLY A 37 0.28 -5.28 4.39
CA GLY A 37 -0.70 -6.14 5.08
C GLY A 37 -2.01 -6.37 4.31
N TYR A 38 -2.25 -5.63 3.23
CA TYR A 38 -3.47 -5.75 2.42
C TYR A 38 -3.22 -6.67 1.21
N PRO A 39 -4.11 -7.65 0.93
CA PRO A 39 -4.01 -8.51 -0.25
C PRO A 39 -4.12 -7.70 -1.54
N SER A 40 -3.17 -7.90 -2.46
CA SER A 40 -3.26 -7.27 -3.78
C SER A 40 -4.47 -7.83 -4.55
N ARG A 41 -5.28 -6.93 -5.10
CA ARG A 41 -6.49 -7.24 -5.88
C ARG A 41 -6.70 -6.18 -6.97
N LYS A 42 -7.62 -6.39 -7.91
CA LYS A 42 -7.94 -5.38 -8.93
C LYS A 42 -8.25 -4.03 -8.26
N GLY A 43 -7.58 -2.96 -8.70
CA GLY A 43 -7.67 -1.61 -8.13
C GLY A 43 -6.80 -1.34 -6.89
N TYR A 44 -6.18 -2.35 -6.27
CA TYR A 44 -5.39 -2.17 -5.04
C TYR A 44 -4.13 -3.02 -5.10
N ILE A 45 -2.96 -2.37 -5.10
CA ILE A 45 -1.68 -3.05 -5.18
C ILE A 45 -0.82 -2.70 -3.96
N GLY A 46 -0.27 -3.74 -3.32
CA GLY A 46 0.67 -3.55 -2.22
C GLY A 46 2.11 -3.38 -2.74
N PRO A 47 3.03 -2.87 -1.91
CA PRO A 47 4.45 -2.85 -2.24
C PRO A 47 4.99 -4.27 -2.43
N TYR A 48 6.03 -4.41 -3.26
CA TYR A 48 6.78 -5.64 -3.42
C TYR A 48 7.47 -6.02 -2.10
N ARG A 49 7.29 -7.28 -1.70
CA ARG A 49 7.96 -7.87 -0.54
C ARG A 49 9.44 -8.14 -0.83
N GLY A 50 10.27 -8.09 0.21
CA GLY A 50 11.70 -8.45 0.14
C GLY A 50 12.64 -7.31 -0.28
N GLY A 51 12.13 -6.08 -0.33
CA GLY A 51 12.93 -4.86 -0.49
C GLY A 51 12.44 -3.77 0.47
N ARG A 52 13.06 -2.60 0.42
CA ARG A 52 12.57 -1.43 1.16
C ARG A 52 11.28 -0.93 0.54
N TYR A 53 10.37 -0.46 1.37
CA TYR A 53 9.10 0.10 0.92
C TYR A 53 8.52 1.16 1.86
N HIS A 54 9.15 1.39 3.01
CA HIS A 54 8.80 2.51 3.87
C HIS A 54 9.61 3.74 3.47
N LEU A 55 8.94 4.88 3.30
CA LEU A 55 9.58 6.14 2.90
C LEU A 55 10.79 6.54 3.79
N PRO A 56 10.77 6.34 5.12
CA PRO A 56 11.95 6.63 5.96
C PRO A 56 13.18 5.76 5.64
N GLU A 57 13.00 4.54 5.11
CA GLU A 57 14.11 3.65 4.72
C GLU A 57 14.85 4.16 3.47
N PHE A 58 14.15 4.91 2.61
CA PHE A 58 14.73 5.55 1.44
C PHE A 58 15.39 6.88 1.77
N GLN A 59 14.85 7.66 2.71
CA GLN A 59 15.44 8.93 3.15
C GLN A 59 16.78 8.76 3.89
N ARG A 60 16.94 7.65 4.63
CA ARG A 60 18.16 7.35 5.40
C ARG A 60 19.17 6.48 4.65
N GLY A 61 18.80 5.98 3.48
CA GLY A 61 19.53 4.94 2.76
C GLY A 61 19.98 5.38 1.37
N ARG A 62 20.48 4.41 0.62
CA ARG A 62 20.77 4.60 -0.81
C ARG A 62 19.47 4.78 -1.58
N LEU A 63 19.54 5.46 -2.72
CA LEU A 63 18.42 5.58 -3.66
C LEU A 63 17.82 4.19 -3.98
N PRO A 64 16.51 4.12 -4.30
CA PRO A 64 15.87 2.88 -4.71
C PRO A 64 16.61 2.25 -5.89
N SER A 65 16.86 0.94 -5.80
CA SER A 65 17.58 0.20 -6.84
C SER A 65 16.74 -0.94 -7.41
N GLY A 66 16.69 -1.00 -8.74
CA GLY A 66 15.94 -2.00 -9.47
C GLY A 66 14.41 -1.78 -9.45
N PRO A 67 13.66 -2.53 -10.26
CA PRO A 67 12.26 -2.24 -10.54
C PRO A 67 11.34 -2.28 -9.32
N LYS A 68 11.63 -3.18 -8.35
CA LYS A 68 10.80 -3.37 -7.16
C LYS A 68 10.95 -2.23 -6.15
N GLU A 69 12.18 -1.81 -5.84
CA GLU A 69 12.37 -0.67 -4.93
C GLU A 69 11.91 0.64 -5.58
N ILE A 70 12.11 0.80 -6.89
CA ILE A 70 11.60 1.98 -7.63
C ILE A 70 10.08 2.05 -7.56
N PHE A 71 9.38 0.93 -7.77
CA PHE A 71 7.93 0.87 -7.60
C PHE A 71 7.51 1.18 -6.15
N ASN A 72 8.22 0.64 -5.17
CA ASN A 72 7.91 0.84 -3.75
C ASN A 72 8.20 2.27 -3.25
N HIS A 73 8.97 3.06 -3.98
CA HIS A 73 9.30 4.46 -3.66
C HIS A 73 8.35 5.47 -4.33
N ALA A 74 7.50 5.03 -5.26
CA ALA A 74 6.65 5.89 -6.09
C ALA A 74 5.50 6.56 -5.33
#